data_AF-A0A386ZF85-F1
#
_entry.id   AF-A0A386ZF85-F1
#
_cell.length_a   1.000
_cell.length_b   1.000
_cell.length_c   1.000
_cell.angle_alpha   90.00
_cell.angle_beta   90.00
_cell.angle_gamma   90.00
#
_symmetry.space_group_name_H-M   'P 1'
#
loop_
_entity.id
_entity.type
_entity.pdbx_description
1 polymer ?
#
loop_
_entity_poly.entity_id
_entity_poly.type
_entity_poly.pdbx_seq_one_letter_code
_entity_poly.pdbx_strand_id
1 'polypeptide(L)' 'MVKQPFGHDVPDHPVLNLTVARRGLAAHDECGDECEAKRYFARQVPYLEGAGHRERGQTSWNIWASGEDGDEGGSWLGIG' A
#
# COMPACT_ATOMS: atom_id res chain seq x y z
N MET A 1 11.29 10.03 -16.11
CA MET A 1 10.55 9.55 -14.91
C MET A 1 10.11 10.78 -14.14
N VAL A 2 8.82 11.10 -14.15
CA VAL A 2 8.29 12.25 -13.40
C VAL A 2 8.27 11.83 -11.93
N LYS A 3 9.20 12.36 -11.13
CA LYS A 3 9.17 12.24 -9.67
C LYS A 3 7.91 13.00 -9.25
N GLN A 4 6.82 12.28 -8.96
CA GLN A 4 5.62 12.90 -8.38
C GLN A 4 6.09 13.72 -7.17
N PRO A 5 5.61 14.95 -6.97
CA PRO A 5 5.99 15.74 -5.80
C PRO A 5 5.37 15.09 -4.57
N PHE A 6 6.04 14.08 -4.03
CA PHE A 6 5.73 13.55 -2.72
C PHE A 6 6.03 14.68 -1.73
N GLY A 7 5.00 15.16 -1.03
CA GLY A 7 5.20 16.09 0.07
C GLY A 7 6.15 15.49 1.10
N HIS A 8 6.91 16.33 1.80
CA HIS A 8 7.75 15.90 2.92
C HIS A 8 6.97 15.84 4.25
N ASP A 9 5.67 16.14 4.19
CA ASP A 9 4.73 16.06 5.30
C ASP A 9 4.36 14.62 5.63
N VAL A 10 4.11 14.38 6.91
CA VAL A 10 3.57 13.09 7.37
C VAL A 10 2.10 13.00 6.94
N PRO A 11 1.65 11.84 6.40
CA PRO A 11 0.24 11.66 6.05
C PRO A 11 -0.70 11.90 7.25
N ASP A 12 -1.80 12.65 7.05
CA ASP A 12 -2.84 12.88 8.07
C ASP A 12 -3.54 11.59 8.53
N HIS A 13 -3.47 10.55 7.71
CA HIS A 13 -4.06 9.25 7.98
C HIS A 13 -3.01 8.13 7.89
N PRO A 14 -3.09 7.11 8.77
CA PRO A 14 -2.11 6.05 8.79
C PRO A 14 -2.11 5.24 7.50
N VAL A 15 -0.92 5.05 6.92
CA VAL A 15 -0.71 4.19 5.76
C VAL A 15 -0.68 2.74 6.23
N LEU A 16 -1.74 1.99 5.90
CA LEU A 16 -1.90 0.58 6.29
C LEU A 16 -1.51 -0.40 5.19
N ASN A 17 -0.99 0.08 4.06
CA ASN A 17 -0.58 -0.75 2.93
C ASN A 17 0.94 -0.83 2.85
N LEU A 18 1.50 -2.05 2.95
CA LEU A 18 2.95 -2.27 2.95
C LEU A 18 3.62 -1.78 1.66
N THR A 19 2.98 -2.01 0.51
CA THR A 19 3.49 -1.55 -0.79
C THR A 19 3.56 -0.03 -0.86
N VAL A 20 2.52 0.66 -0.36
CA VAL A 20 2.51 2.13 -0.30
C VAL A 20 3.58 2.63 0.67
N ALA A 21 3.72 2.02 1.85
CA ALA A 21 4.75 2.40 2.82
C ALA A 21 6.16 2.25 2.26
N ARG A 22 6.45 1.16 1.53
CA ARG A 22 7.74 0.95 0.85
C ARG A 22 8.02 1.98 -0.23
N ARG A 23 7.01 2.32 -1.04
CA ARG A 23 7.12 3.37 -2.07
C ARG A 23 7.36 4.74 -1.45
N GLY A 24 6.66 5.05 -0.35
CA GLY A 24 6.87 6.28 0.42
C GLY A 24 8.31 6.35 0.94
N LEU A 25 8.82 5.28 1.55
CA LEU A 25 10.20 5.25 2.01
C LEU A 25 11.22 5.46 0.88
N ALA A 26 11.04 4.78 -0.25
CA ALA A 26 11.90 4.94 -1.42
C ALA A 26 11.86 6.35 -2.02
N ALA A 27 10.70 7.02 -1.97
CA ALA A 27 10.57 8.41 -2.41
C ALA A 27 11.39 9.38 -1.54
N HIS A 28 11.68 9.02 -0.29
CA HIS A 28 12.47 9.80 0.66
C HIS A 28 13.88 9.24 0.90
N ASP A 29 14.40 8.35 0.04
CA ASP A 29 15.73 7.73 0.21
C ASP A 29 16.84 8.78 0.36
N GLU A 30 16.83 9.78 -0.52
CA GLU A 30 17.79 10.90 -0.55
C GLU A 30 17.54 11.97 0.53
N CYS A 31 16.47 11.85 1.31
CA CYS A 31 16.19 12.83 2.36
C CYS A 31 17.15 12.67 3.53
N GLY A 32 17.56 13.79 4.12
CA GLY A 32 18.29 13.79 5.39
C GLY A 32 17.44 13.25 6.53
N ASP A 33 18.09 13.01 7.67
CA ASP A 33 17.43 12.45 8.85
C ASP A 33 16.32 13.35 9.39
N GLU A 34 16.29 14.63 9.06
CA GLU A 34 15.27 15.60 9.48
C GLU A 34 13.93 15.45 8.76
N CYS A 35 13.86 14.63 7.70
CA CYS A 35 12.61 14.41 6.98
C CYS A 35 11.65 13.54 7.81
N GLU A 36 10.58 14.17 8.27
CA GLU A 36 9.56 13.51 9.11
C GLU A 36 8.84 12.40 8.34
N ALA A 37 8.54 12.60 7.06
CA ALA A 37 7.98 11.56 6.19
C ALA A 37 8.92 10.34 6.06
N LYS A 38 10.24 10.54 5.93
CA LYS A 38 11.22 9.44 5.93
C LYS A 38 11.16 8.65 7.23
N ARG A 39 11.18 9.34 8.38
CA ARG A 39 11.07 8.72 9.71
C ARG A 39 9.74 8.00 9.91
N TYR A 40 8.66 8.55 9.36
CA TYR A 40 7.35 7.92 9.38
C TYR A 40 7.38 6.59 8.63
N PHE A 41 7.76 6.59 7.35
CA PHE A 41 7.77 5.37 6.55
C PHE A 41 8.80 4.34 7.02
N ALA A 42 9.96 4.79 7.53
CA ALA A 42 10.98 3.90 8.10
C ALA A 42 10.47 3.13 9.32
N ARG A 43 9.55 3.70 10.11
CA ARG A 43 8.87 3.02 11.22
C ARG A 43 7.66 2.20 10.77
N GLN A 44 6.96 2.69 9.75
CA GLN A 44 5.73 2.06 9.26
C GLN A 44 5.99 0.73 8.53
N VAL A 45 7.07 0.65 7.73
CA VAL A 45 7.42 -0.59 7.00
C VAL A 45 7.60 -1.79 7.93
N PRO A 46 8.46 -1.77 8.96
CA PRO A 46 8.62 -2.93 9.84
C PRO A 46 7.37 -3.24 10.66
N TYR A 47 6.56 -2.22 11.01
CA TYR A 47 5.27 -2.44 11.65
C TYR A 47 4.33 -3.25 10.75
N LEU A 48 4.21 -2.88 9.47
CA LEU A 48 3.35 -3.58 8.52
C LEU A 48 3.88 -4.96 8.12
N GLU A 49 5.20 -5.14 8.07
CA GLU A 49 5.83 -6.45 7.86
C GLU A 49 5.56 -7.41 9.03
N GLY A 50 5.61 -6.90 10.27
CA GLY A 50 5.23 -7.66 11.46
C GLY A 50 3.72 -7.91 11.57
N ALA A 51 2.89 -6.93 11.19
CA ALA A 51 1.42 -7.05 11.21
C ALA A 51 0.91 -8.05 10.15
N GLY A 52 1.55 -8.11 8.97
CA GLY A 52 1.23 -9.09 7.93
C GLY A 52 1.36 -10.55 8.39
N HIS A 53 2.17 -10.81 9.42
CA HIS A 53 2.26 -12.13 10.05
C HIS A 53 1.16 -12.42 11.07
N ARG A 54 0.54 -11.38 11.67
CA ARG A 54 -0.47 -11.54 12.73
C ARG A 54 -1.90 -11.48 12.19
N GLU A 55 -2.10 -10.89 11.01
CA GLU A 55 -3.44 -10.55 10.52
C GLU A 55 -3.67 -10.90 9.04
N ARG A 56 -3.70 -12.20 8.72
CA ARG A 56 -4.40 -12.70 7.51
C ARG A 56 -5.92 -12.39 7.51
N GLY A 57 -6.40 -11.43 8.29
CA GLY A 57 -7.81 -11.27 8.60
C GLY A 57 -8.30 -9.86 8.94
N GLN A 58 -7.50 -8.80 8.91
CA GLN A 58 -8.02 -7.44 9.15
C GLN A 58 -7.69 -6.47 8.03
N THR A 59 -8.67 -6.40 7.12
CA THR A 59 -9.19 -5.14 6.59
C THR A 59 -8.26 -4.37 5.67
N SER A 60 -8.01 -4.97 4.51
CA SER A 60 -7.76 -4.21 3.30
C SER A 60 -8.96 -3.30 2.99
N TRP A 61 -8.88 -2.02 3.34
CA TRP A 61 -9.61 -0.96 2.62
C TRP A 61 -9.00 -0.73 1.23
N ASN A 62 -8.77 -1.82 0.48
CA ASN A 62 -8.31 -1.75 -0.90
C ASN A 62 -9.54 -1.51 -1.79
N ILE A 63 -9.90 -0.25 -2.05
CA ILE A 63 -10.84 0.13 -3.13
C ILE A 63 -10.10 0.18 -4.49
N TRP A 64 -8.89 -0.37 -4.56
CA TRP A 64 -8.08 -0.45 -5.78
C TRP A 64 -7.59 -1.87 -6.07
N ALA A 65 -8.38 -2.87 -5.68
CA ALA A 65 -8.32 -4.16 -6.39
C ALA A 65 -8.90 -3.91 -7.79
N SER A 66 -8.08 -3.34 -8.68
CA SER A 66 -8.38 -3.28 -10.11
C SER A 66 -8.65 -4.72 -10.56
N GLY A 67 -9.80 -4.90 -11.20
CA GLY A 67 -10.30 -6.19 -11.64
C GLY A 67 -9.28 -6.93 -12.50
N GLU A 68 -8.95 -8.13 -12.05
CA GLU A 68 -8.55 -9.24 -12.91
C GLU A 68 -9.68 -10.28 -12.83
N ASP A 69 -10.89 -9.86 -13.18
CA ASP A 69 -11.96 -10.75 -13.63
C ASP A 69 -11.68 -11.05 -15.11
N GLY A 70 -11.00 -12.16 -15.37
CA GLY A 70 -10.66 -12.56 -16.72
C GLY A 70 -9.95 -13.90 -16.78
N ASP A 71 -10.64 -14.97 -16.36
CA ASP A 71 -10.40 -16.28 -16.97
C ASP A 71 -11.70 -17.09 -17.00
N GLU A 72 -12.02 -17.54 -18.21
CA GLU A 72 -13.26 -18.14 -18.64
C GLU A 72 -13.49 -19.53 -18.05
N GLY A 73 -14.72 -19.82 -17.60
CA GLY A 73 -15.06 -21.19 -17.23
C GLY A 73 -16.38 -21.32 -16.47
N GLY A 74 -17.52 -21.09 -17.12
CA GLY A 74 -18.81 -21.23 -16.44
C GLY A 74 -20.02 -21.18 -17.36
N SER A 75 -20.18 -22.20 -18.21
CA SER A 75 -21.44 -22.49 -18.92
C SER A 75 -22.58 -22.74 -17.92
N TRP A 76 -23.49 -21.76 -17.74
CA TRP A 76 -24.83 -21.98 -17.17
C TRP A 76 -25.85 -20.96 -17.70
N LEU A 77 -26.53 -21.31 -18.79
CA LEU A 77 -27.87 -20.85 -19.18
C LEU A 77 -28.51 -22.06 -19.87
N GLY A 78 -29.74 -22.48 -19.63
CA GLY A 78 -30.85 -21.90 -18.89
C GLY A 78 -32.09 -22.68 -19.35
N ILE A 79 -32.84 -23.19 -18.37
CA ILE A 79 -34.21 -23.69 -18.49
C ILE A 79 -35.11 -22.67 -19.20
N GLY A 80 -35.89 -23.15 -20.19
CA GLY A 80 -36.90 -22.41 -20.94
C GLY A 80 -37.51 -23.29 -22.02
#